data_AF-A0A0B4G6Q8-F1
#
_entry.id   AF-A0A0B4G6Q8-F1
#
_cell.length_a   1.000
_cell.length_b   1.000
_cell.length_c   1.000
_cell.angle_alpha   90.00
_cell.angle_beta   90.00
_cell.angle_gamma   90.00
#
_symmetry.space_group_name_H-M   'P 1'
#
loop_
_entity.id
_entity.type
_entity.pdbx_description
1 polymer ?
#
loop_
_entity_poly.entity_id
_entity_poly.type
_entity_poly.pdbx_seq_one_letter_code
_entity_poly.pdbx_strand_id
1 'polypeptide(L)'
;MNEDQIIARTVKTGGRTYHSFPMKPAADVYNDLMHEASSHLKNCPRKSIAAFMVSSVTDAALDSARPLDADYWCANLVSPVKCRQAVQTIGPCPVFKHVNLVVVESGPHSALKGPVKQICHEHKFDKMSYLPTIERGGNSASQLFNLAGQLFLHNFSLDYERVTAIEETSPPDKIQTRKGKLLVDLPICQWNYVK
;
A
#
# COMPACT_ATOMS: atom_id res chain seq x y z
N MET A 1 23.86 0.54 -24.21
CA MET A 1 24.76 -0.10 -23.23
C MET A 1 25.87 0.90 -23.01
N ASN A 2 26.10 1.34 -21.77
CA ASN A 2 27.26 2.20 -21.46
C ASN A 2 28.53 1.32 -21.42
N GLU A 3 29.71 1.94 -21.38
CA GLU A 3 31.02 1.25 -21.38
C GLU A 3 31.14 0.18 -20.27
N ASP A 4 30.43 0.37 -19.15
CA ASP A 4 30.39 -0.56 -18.01
C ASP A 4 29.35 -1.70 -18.14
N GLN A 5 28.70 -1.86 -19.30
CA GLN A 5 27.58 -2.81 -19.51
C GLN A 5 26.37 -2.60 -18.57
N ILE A 6 26.26 -1.43 -17.93
CA ILE A 6 25.14 -1.07 -17.06
C ILE A 6 23.94 -0.58 -17.90
N ILE A 7 22.74 -1.04 -17.55
CA ILE A 7 21.48 -0.57 -18.13
C ILE A 7 21.00 0.66 -17.34
N ALA A 8 20.97 1.82 -17.98
CA ALA A 8 20.35 3.04 -17.46
C ALA A 8 19.14 3.42 -18.32
N ARG A 9 18.04 3.86 -17.68
CA ARG A 9 16.84 4.33 -18.35
C ARG A 9 16.36 5.63 -17.71
N THR A 10 16.06 6.63 -18.54
CA THR A 10 15.51 7.90 -18.06
C THR A 10 14.07 7.70 -17.57
N VAL A 11 13.79 8.20 -16.36
CA VAL A 11 12.45 8.18 -15.78
C VAL A 11 11.70 9.44 -16.20
N LYS A 12 10.45 9.30 -16.62
CA LYS A 12 9.60 10.43 -17.02
C LYS A 12 9.04 11.11 -15.77
N THR A 13 9.69 12.16 -15.30
CA THR A 13 9.30 12.94 -14.10
C THR A 13 8.76 14.34 -14.42
N GLY A 14 8.52 14.66 -15.69
CA GLY A 14 8.08 15.99 -16.11
C GLY A 14 9.13 17.08 -15.87
N GLY A 15 10.41 16.73 -15.90
CA GLY A 15 11.53 17.66 -15.67
C GLY A 15 11.87 17.90 -14.20
N ARG A 16 11.22 17.18 -13.27
CA ARG A 16 11.46 17.33 -11.82
C ARG A 16 12.43 16.26 -11.31
N THR A 17 13.31 16.66 -10.40
CA THR A 17 14.26 15.75 -9.74
C THR A 17 13.81 15.49 -8.30
N TYR A 18 12.76 14.69 -8.12
CA TYR A 18 12.29 14.31 -6.79
C TYR A 18 13.42 13.72 -5.93
N HIS A 19 13.34 13.88 -4.60
CA HIS A 19 14.31 13.31 -3.66
C HIS A 19 15.75 13.81 -3.87
N SER A 20 15.89 15.07 -4.29
CA SER A 20 17.18 15.72 -4.49
C SER A 20 17.15 17.18 -4.05
N PHE A 21 18.35 17.77 -3.88
CA PHE A 21 18.52 19.15 -3.41
C PHE A 21 17.67 20.20 -4.18
N PRO A 22 17.54 20.14 -5.54
CA PRO A 22 16.65 21.04 -6.28
C PRO A 22 15.17 21.07 -5.85
N MET A 23 14.68 20.10 -5.07
CA MET A 23 13.31 20.14 -4.54
C MET A 23 13.17 21.03 -3.30
N LYS A 24 14.26 21.54 -2.73
CA LYS A 24 14.21 22.34 -1.50
C LYS A 24 13.29 23.58 -1.60
N PRO A 25 13.29 24.39 -2.67
CA PRO A 25 12.35 25.51 -2.79
C PRO A 25 10.88 25.06 -2.81
N ALA A 26 10.59 23.89 -3.42
CA ALA A 26 9.25 23.32 -3.39
C ALA A 26 8.88 22.78 -2.00
N ALA A 27 9.85 22.26 -1.25
CA ALA A 27 9.66 21.83 0.13
C ALA A 27 9.35 23.01 1.06
N ASP A 28 9.98 24.16 0.87
CA ASP A 28 9.71 25.38 1.65
C ASP A 28 8.24 25.83 1.46
N VAL A 29 7.79 25.94 0.21
CA VAL A 29 6.38 26.26 -0.10
C VAL A 29 5.42 25.20 0.45
N TYR A 30 5.81 23.93 0.37
CA TYR A 30 5.01 22.83 0.90
C TYR A 30 4.91 22.87 2.43
N ASN A 31 5.96 23.31 3.13
CA ASN A 31 5.97 23.50 4.57
C ASN A 31 4.93 24.56 4.99
N ASP A 32 4.94 25.72 4.33
CA ASP A 32 3.99 26.81 4.59
C ASP A 32 2.54 26.35 4.40
N LEU A 33 2.26 25.66 3.28
CA LEU A 33 0.93 25.13 2.98
C LEU A 33 0.47 24.06 3.98
N MET A 34 1.39 23.22 4.46
CA MET A 34 1.08 22.22 5.49
C MET A 34 0.75 22.87 6.83
N HIS A 35 1.44 23.96 7.21
CA HIS A 35 1.12 24.73 8.41
C HIS A 35 -0.23 25.45 8.28
N GLU A 36 -0.50 26.06 7.13
CA GLU A 36 -1.79 26.67 6.81
C GLU A 36 -2.92 25.63 6.89
N ALA A 37 -2.78 24.49 6.21
CA ALA A 37 -3.76 23.40 6.24
C ALA A 37 -3.99 22.87 7.67
N SER A 38 -2.91 22.71 8.45
CA SER A 38 -3.00 22.26 9.84
C SER A 38 -3.82 23.22 10.71
N SER A 39 -3.80 24.52 10.41
CA SER A 39 -4.61 25.52 11.12
C SER A 39 -6.12 25.34 10.91
N HIS A 40 -6.53 24.70 9.80
CA HIS A 40 -7.92 24.39 9.46
C HIS A 40 -8.40 23.05 10.03
N LEU A 41 -7.48 22.17 10.46
CA LEU A 41 -7.78 20.82 10.94
C LEU A 41 -8.10 20.73 12.45
N LYS A 42 -8.34 21.86 13.12
CA LYS A 42 -8.49 21.97 14.59
C LYS A 42 -9.55 21.06 15.23
N ASN A 43 -10.44 20.47 14.45
CA ASN A 43 -11.52 19.58 14.91
C ASN A 43 -11.53 18.19 14.24
N CYS A 44 -10.41 17.74 13.68
CA CYS A 44 -10.28 16.38 13.18
C CYS A 44 -9.66 15.50 14.27
N PRO A 45 -10.45 14.75 15.08
CA PRO A 45 -9.87 13.83 16.04
C PRO A 45 -9.02 12.82 15.29
N ARG A 46 -7.71 12.85 15.53
CA ARG A 46 -6.77 11.87 14.99
C ARG A 46 -7.18 10.53 15.59
N LYS A 47 -7.86 9.67 14.81
CA LYS A 47 -8.11 8.30 15.26
C LYS A 47 -6.74 7.69 15.50
N SER A 48 -6.48 7.25 16.73
CA SER A 48 -5.30 6.45 17.02
C SER A 48 -5.43 5.18 16.18
N ILE A 49 -4.66 5.11 15.09
CA ILE A 49 -4.57 3.90 14.30
C ILE A 49 -3.41 3.13 14.90
N ALA A 50 -3.69 1.95 15.47
CA ALA A 50 -2.69 1.02 15.99
C ALA A 50 -1.90 0.33 14.85
N ALA A 51 -1.61 1.05 13.77
CA ALA A 51 -0.87 0.54 12.63
C ALA A 51 0.63 0.75 12.85
N PHE A 52 1.39 -0.33 12.66
CA PHE A 52 2.83 -0.28 12.62
C PHE A 52 3.28 0.30 11.27
N MET A 53 4.05 1.38 11.29
CA MET A 53 4.56 2.03 10.08
C MET A 53 6.09 1.95 10.07
N VAL A 54 6.67 1.51 8.95
CA VAL A 54 8.11 1.65 8.69
C VAL A 54 8.30 2.77 7.68
N SER A 55 9.09 3.78 8.06
CA SER A 55 9.33 4.96 7.24
C SER A 55 10.48 4.73 6.27
N SER A 56 10.22 4.92 4.97
CA SER A 56 11.26 4.95 3.94
C SER A 56 12.10 6.23 3.95
N VAL A 57 11.77 7.20 4.80
CA VAL A 57 12.54 8.45 4.97
C VAL A 57 13.56 8.27 6.09
N THR A 58 13.09 7.83 7.26
CA THR A 58 13.91 7.69 8.46
C THR A 58 14.57 6.33 8.62
N ASP A 59 14.15 5.34 7.81
CA ASP A 59 14.68 3.97 7.85
C ASP A 59 14.40 3.21 9.16
N ALA A 60 13.26 3.50 9.77
CA ALA A 60 12.89 2.91 11.05
C ALA A 60 11.38 2.73 11.17
N ALA A 61 10.99 1.82 12.07
CA ALA A 61 9.64 1.78 12.59
C ALA A 61 9.34 3.11 13.31
N LEU A 62 8.23 3.74 12.95
CA LEU A 62 7.77 4.95 13.61
C LEU A 62 6.97 4.59 14.86
N ASP A 63 7.24 5.31 15.93
CA ASP A 63 6.37 5.33 17.10
C ASP A 63 4.99 5.86 16.68
N SER A 64 3.91 5.22 17.12
CA SER A 64 2.54 5.65 16.86
C SER A 64 2.24 7.03 17.44
N ALA A 65 3.00 7.46 18.45
CA ALA A 65 2.93 8.80 19.02
C ALA A 65 3.66 9.87 18.17
N ARG A 66 4.55 9.48 17.26
CA ARG A 66 5.34 10.44 16.47
C ARG A 66 4.44 11.13 15.44
N PRO A 67 4.34 12.48 15.47
CA PRO A 67 3.59 13.20 14.46
C PRO A 67 4.31 13.10 13.09
N LEU A 68 3.53 12.81 12.04
CA LEU A 68 3.94 13.04 10.65
C LEU A 68 3.65 14.52 10.32
N ASP A 69 4.52 15.40 10.79
CA ASP A 69 4.43 16.85 10.67
C ASP A 69 4.96 17.37 9.33
N ALA A 70 4.89 18.70 9.14
CA ALA A 70 5.36 19.37 7.94
C ALA A 70 6.84 19.03 7.64
N ASP A 71 7.69 18.96 8.67
CA ASP A 71 9.10 18.64 8.54
C ASP A 71 9.32 17.22 8.01
N TYR A 72 8.58 16.23 8.53
CA TYR A 72 8.64 14.86 8.00
C TYR A 72 8.27 14.81 6.51
N TRP A 73 7.20 15.50 6.11
CA TRP A 73 6.75 15.48 4.72
C TRP A 73 7.68 16.28 3.79
N CYS A 74 8.28 17.36 4.26
CA CYS A 74 9.35 18.08 3.55
C CYS A 74 10.58 17.20 3.38
N ALA A 75 10.98 16.48 4.43
CA ALA A 75 12.07 15.52 4.36
C ALA A 75 11.77 14.39 3.36
N ASN A 76 10.53 13.90 3.30
CA ASN A 76 10.10 12.91 2.30
C ASN A 76 10.26 13.41 0.87
N LEU A 77 10.00 14.70 0.61
CA LEU A 77 10.10 15.29 -0.73
C LEU A 77 11.56 15.45 -1.21
N VAL A 78 12.49 15.72 -0.29
CA VAL A 78 13.89 16.08 -0.60
C VAL A 78 14.85 14.91 -0.38
N SER A 79 14.55 13.99 0.53
CA SER A 79 15.44 12.89 0.89
C SER A 79 15.23 11.66 0.01
N PRO A 80 16.27 10.83 -0.22
CA PRO A 80 16.16 9.58 -0.97
C PRO A 80 15.19 8.59 -0.29
N VAL A 81 14.39 7.89 -1.10
CA VAL A 81 13.46 6.86 -0.63
C VAL A 81 14.21 5.56 -0.35
N LYS A 82 14.27 5.16 0.91
CA LYS A 82 14.95 3.94 1.39
C LYS A 82 14.01 2.73 1.39
N CYS A 83 13.42 2.43 0.23
CA CYS A 83 12.45 1.33 0.11
C CYS A 83 13.06 -0.04 0.45
N ARG A 84 14.31 -0.29 0.02
CA ARG A 84 15.04 -1.53 0.31
C ARG A 84 15.18 -1.75 1.81
N GLN A 85 15.64 -0.74 2.54
CA GLN A 85 15.88 -0.83 3.96
C GLN A 85 14.58 -0.92 4.76
N ALA A 86 13.51 -0.27 4.30
CA ALA A 86 12.18 -0.45 4.88
C ALA A 86 11.69 -1.91 4.79
N VAL A 87 11.85 -2.57 3.64
CA VAL A 87 11.50 -4.00 3.50
C VAL A 87 12.39 -4.89 4.38
N GLN A 88 13.69 -4.57 4.47
CA GLN A 88 14.63 -5.26 5.36
C GLN A 88 14.30 -5.06 6.85
N THR A 89 13.61 -3.99 7.21
CA THR A 89 13.11 -3.76 8.57
C THR A 89 11.84 -4.56 8.84
N ILE A 90 10.94 -4.66 7.84
CA ILE A 90 9.67 -5.40 7.96
C ILE A 90 9.89 -6.92 8.02
N GLY A 91 10.71 -7.47 7.12
CA GLY A 91 10.89 -8.92 6.96
C GLY A 91 11.26 -9.67 8.26
N PRO A 92 12.31 -9.24 9.00
CA PRO A 92 12.73 -9.88 10.24
C PRO A 92 12.02 -9.31 11.49
N CYS A 93 11.02 -8.43 11.32
CA CYS A 93 10.34 -7.81 12.46
C CYS A 93 9.76 -8.88 13.39
N PRO A 94 10.11 -8.90 14.69
CA PRO A 94 9.67 -9.93 15.62
C PRO A 94 8.15 -10.08 15.72
N VAL A 95 7.41 -8.98 15.50
CA VAL A 95 5.94 -8.96 15.48
C VAL A 95 5.37 -9.93 14.43
N PHE A 96 6.11 -10.21 13.35
CA PHE A 96 5.66 -11.03 12.22
C PHE A 96 6.35 -12.40 12.13
N LYS A 97 7.18 -12.78 13.10
CA LYS A 97 8.02 -13.99 13.04
C LYS A 97 7.26 -15.29 12.76
N HIS A 98 6.03 -15.39 13.24
CA HIS A 98 5.21 -16.60 13.19
C HIS A 98 4.08 -16.56 12.16
N VAL A 99 4.03 -15.53 11.30
CA VAL A 99 2.97 -15.39 10.30
C VAL A 99 3.55 -15.37 8.89
N ASN A 100 2.72 -15.77 7.91
CA ASN A 100 3.00 -15.48 6.51
C ASN A 100 2.59 -14.04 6.24
N LEU A 101 3.52 -13.23 5.74
CA LEU A 101 3.30 -11.83 5.44
C LEU A 101 2.74 -11.70 4.04
N VAL A 102 1.66 -10.94 3.89
CA VAL A 102 1.10 -10.60 2.58
C VAL A 102 1.25 -9.10 2.36
N VAL A 103 2.10 -8.74 1.41
CA VAL A 103 2.34 -7.35 1.02
C VAL A 103 1.32 -6.97 -0.04
N VAL A 104 0.41 -6.07 0.29
CA VAL A 104 -0.57 -5.52 -0.64
C VAL A 104 -0.06 -4.18 -1.17
N GLU A 105 0.27 -4.09 -2.46
CA GLU A 105 0.60 -2.80 -3.09
C GLU A 105 -0.68 -2.08 -3.50
N SER A 106 -1.00 -0.98 -2.80
CA SER A 106 -2.08 -0.08 -3.18
C SER A 106 -1.57 0.94 -4.19
N GLY A 107 -2.07 0.85 -5.42
CA GLY A 107 -1.69 1.76 -6.50
C GLY A 107 -2.36 1.41 -7.83
N PRO A 108 -2.23 2.27 -8.85
CA PRO A 108 -2.83 2.08 -10.18
C PRO A 108 -2.08 1.05 -11.04
N HIS A 109 -0.91 0.59 -10.59
CA HIS A 109 -0.11 -0.47 -11.20
C HIS A 109 0.89 -1.01 -10.18
N SER A 110 1.42 -2.21 -10.43
CA SER A 110 2.37 -2.95 -9.58
C SER A 110 3.84 -2.48 -9.76
N ALA A 111 4.10 -1.21 -9.46
CA ALA A 111 5.39 -0.57 -9.69
C ALA A 111 6.52 -1.10 -8.80
N LEU A 112 6.22 -1.59 -7.58
CA LEU A 112 7.24 -2.08 -6.63
C LEU A 112 7.39 -3.60 -6.66
N LYS A 113 6.57 -4.32 -7.43
CA LYS A 113 6.60 -5.80 -7.55
C LYS A 113 8.00 -6.35 -7.82
N GLY A 114 8.70 -5.78 -8.80
CA GLY A 114 10.07 -6.21 -9.16
C GLY A 114 11.06 -5.98 -8.02
N PRO A 115 11.25 -4.72 -7.58
CA PRO A 115 12.14 -4.39 -6.47
C PRO A 115 11.86 -5.18 -5.18
N VAL A 116 10.60 -5.27 -4.75
CA VAL A 116 10.21 -6.00 -3.52
C VAL A 116 10.55 -7.48 -3.64
N LYS A 117 10.21 -8.13 -4.77
CA LYS A 117 10.55 -9.54 -4.97
C LYS A 117 12.05 -9.80 -4.96
N GLN A 118 12.83 -8.91 -5.55
CA GLN A 118 14.29 -9.01 -5.54
C GLN A 118 14.83 -8.93 -4.10
N ILE A 119 14.36 -7.97 -3.30
CA ILE A 119 14.76 -7.83 -1.90
C ILE A 119 14.37 -9.08 -1.10
N CYS A 120 13.14 -9.58 -1.26
CA CYS A 120 12.70 -10.79 -0.57
C CYS A 120 13.56 -12.01 -0.91
N HIS A 121 13.92 -12.16 -2.19
CA HIS A 121 14.78 -13.26 -2.64
C HIS A 121 16.19 -13.16 -2.03
N GLU A 122 16.81 -11.98 -2.09
CA GLU A 122 18.16 -11.73 -1.56
C GLU A 122 18.23 -11.99 -0.04
N HIS A 123 17.17 -11.69 0.70
CA HIS A 123 17.11 -11.84 2.16
C HIS A 123 16.40 -13.12 2.64
N LYS A 124 16.00 -14.02 1.72
CA LYS A 124 15.28 -15.28 2.03
C LYS A 124 13.99 -15.05 2.84
N PHE A 125 13.22 -14.03 2.48
CA PHE A 125 11.91 -13.76 3.06
C PHE A 125 10.83 -14.63 2.39
N ASP A 126 10.99 -15.95 2.46
CA ASP A 126 10.15 -16.94 1.74
C ASP A 126 8.68 -16.92 2.16
N LYS A 127 8.39 -16.39 3.36
CA LYS A 127 7.04 -16.24 3.91
C LYS A 127 6.34 -14.95 3.50
N MET A 128 6.98 -14.10 2.70
CA MET A 128 6.43 -12.83 2.24
C MET A 128 5.86 -12.95 0.82
N SER A 129 4.54 -12.99 0.69
CA SER A 129 3.86 -12.91 -0.61
C SER A 129 3.59 -11.46 -1.00
N TYR A 130 3.43 -11.21 -2.30
CA TYR A 130 3.17 -9.88 -2.85
C TYR A 130 1.91 -9.93 -3.72
N LEU A 131 0.96 -9.05 -3.46
CA LEU A 131 -0.32 -8.92 -4.17
C LEU A 131 -0.53 -7.45 -4.60
N PRO A 132 -0.69 -7.15 -5.89
CA PRO A 132 -1.07 -5.80 -6.33
C PRO A 132 -2.58 -5.58 -6.21
N THR A 133 -3.02 -4.34 -5.98
CA THR A 133 -4.45 -4.00 -6.02
C THR A 133 -4.99 -3.84 -7.44
N ILE A 134 -4.27 -3.11 -8.29
CA ILE A 134 -4.67 -2.78 -9.66
C ILE A 134 -3.43 -2.91 -10.55
N GLU A 135 -3.62 -3.40 -11.77
CA GLU A 135 -2.59 -3.43 -12.80
C GLU A 135 -3.10 -2.75 -14.08
N ARG A 136 -2.25 -1.92 -14.71
CA ARG A 136 -2.58 -1.15 -15.90
C ARG A 136 -3.16 -2.02 -17.00
N GLY A 137 -4.23 -1.52 -17.62
CA GLY A 137 -4.89 -2.19 -18.76
C GLY A 137 -5.92 -3.24 -18.36
N GLY A 138 -6.13 -3.49 -17.06
CA GLY A 138 -7.18 -4.36 -16.56
C GLY A 138 -8.42 -3.60 -16.07
N ASN A 139 -9.51 -4.34 -15.89
CA ASN A 139 -10.71 -3.85 -15.22
C ASN A 139 -10.47 -3.78 -13.69
N SER A 140 -10.54 -2.58 -13.11
CA SER A 140 -10.26 -2.35 -11.69
C SER A 140 -11.17 -3.16 -10.75
N ALA A 141 -12.45 -3.30 -11.09
CA ALA A 141 -13.39 -4.06 -10.26
C ALA A 141 -13.02 -5.56 -10.26
N SER A 142 -12.78 -6.15 -11.43
CA SER A 142 -12.33 -7.54 -11.55
C SER A 142 -11.00 -7.80 -10.81
N GLN A 143 -10.07 -6.85 -10.85
CA GLN A 143 -8.78 -6.95 -10.15
C GLN A 143 -8.93 -6.88 -8.63
N LEU A 144 -9.80 -6.01 -8.11
CA LEU A 144 -10.12 -5.96 -6.69
C LEU A 144 -10.83 -7.24 -6.21
N PHE A 145 -11.75 -7.80 -7.01
CA PHE A 145 -12.34 -9.11 -6.70
C PHE A 145 -11.30 -10.24 -6.69
N ASN A 146 -10.35 -10.21 -7.63
CA ASN A 146 -9.23 -11.16 -7.61
C ASN A 146 -8.38 -10.99 -6.34
N LEU A 147 -8.03 -9.76 -5.96
CA LEU A 147 -7.32 -9.49 -4.70
C LEU A 147 -8.07 -10.05 -3.49
N ALA A 148 -9.39 -9.83 -3.41
CA ALA A 148 -10.22 -10.40 -2.35
C ALA A 148 -10.15 -11.94 -2.34
N GLY A 149 -10.22 -12.58 -3.52
CA GLY A 149 -10.03 -14.03 -3.65
C GLY A 149 -8.63 -14.49 -3.17
N GLN A 150 -7.57 -13.76 -3.51
CA GLN A 150 -6.21 -14.07 -3.03
C GLN A 150 -6.09 -13.94 -1.51
N LEU A 151 -6.66 -12.88 -0.93
CA LEU A 151 -6.68 -12.68 0.52
C LEU A 151 -7.48 -13.80 1.23
N PHE A 152 -8.59 -14.24 0.63
CA PHE A 152 -9.34 -15.40 1.11
C PHE A 152 -8.48 -16.68 1.12
N LEU A 153 -7.75 -16.96 0.04
CA LEU A 153 -6.83 -18.10 -0.04
C LEU A 153 -5.67 -18.02 0.96
N HIS A 154 -5.31 -16.80 1.38
CA HIS A 154 -4.34 -16.54 2.44
C HIS A 154 -4.95 -16.58 3.86
N ASN A 155 -6.20 -17.03 4.02
CA ASN A 155 -6.94 -17.13 5.29
C ASN A 155 -7.17 -15.78 5.99
N PHE A 156 -7.24 -14.67 5.26
CA PHE A 156 -7.68 -13.41 5.84
C PHE A 156 -9.20 -13.41 6.05
N SER A 157 -9.63 -12.87 7.20
CA SER A 157 -11.05 -12.62 7.45
C SER A 157 -11.51 -11.41 6.61
N LEU A 158 -12.41 -11.65 5.66
CA LEU A 158 -12.98 -10.63 4.80
C LEU A 158 -14.45 -10.41 5.16
N ASP A 159 -14.88 -9.15 5.08
CA ASP A 159 -16.30 -8.81 5.11
C ASP A 159 -16.88 -9.01 3.70
N TYR A 160 -17.42 -10.20 3.47
CA TYR A 160 -17.99 -10.57 2.17
C TYR A 160 -19.22 -9.73 1.79
N GLU A 161 -19.98 -9.26 2.77
CA GLU A 161 -21.11 -8.37 2.50
C GLU A 161 -20.62 -7.04 1.96
N ARG A 162 -19.52 -6.51 2.51
CA ARG A 162 -18.92 -5.27 2.03
C ARG A 162 -18.26 -5.43 0.66
N VAL A 163 -17.58 -6.56 0.42
CA VAL A 163 -16.95 -6.88 -0.88
C VAL A 163 -17.98 -7.01 -2.00
N THR A 164 -19.15 -7.58 -1.71
CA THR A 164 -20.20 -7.82 -2.72
C THR A 164 -21.25 -6.70 -2.81
N ALA A 165 -21.17 -5.68 -1.95
CA ALA A 165 -22.07 -4.55 -1.98
C ALA A 165 -21.81 -3.62 -3.17
N ILE A 166 -22.88 -3.06 -3.72
CA ILE A 166 -22.84 -1.99 -4.71
C ILE A 166 -23.08 -0.67 -3.97
N GLU A 167 -22.12 0.24 -4.06
CA GLU A 167 -22.28 1.59 -3.52
C GLU A 167 -23.07 2.46 -4.51
N GLU A 168 -24.18 3.02 -4.04
CA GLU A 168 -24.99 4.00 -4.75
C GLU A 168 -24.88 5.33 -4.03
N THR A 169 -24.42 6.36 -4.74
CA THR A 169 -24.41 7.71 -4.20
C THR A 169 -25.78 8.33 -4.46
N SER A 170 -26.56 8.53 -3.40
CA SER A 170 -27.82 9.28 -3.48
C SER A 170 -27.58 10.74 -3.07
N PRO A 171 -28.10 11.73 -3.80
CA PRO A 171 -28.12 13.11 -3.33
C PRO A 171 -28.88 13.21 -1.99
N PRO A 172 -28.41 13.95 -0.98
CA PRO A 172 -27.15 14.70 -0.89
C PRO A 172 -26.05 13.81 -0.28
N ASP A 173 -25.05 13.40 -1.07
CA ASP A 173 -23.82 12.69 -0.69
C ASP A 173 -23.94 11.57 0.36
N LYS A 174 -25.08 10.86 0.40
CA LYS A 174 -25.21 9.66 1.21
C LYS A 174 -24.82 8.45 0.36
N ILE A 175 -23.75 7.77 0.77
CA ILE A 175 -23.38 6.46 0.25
C ILE A 175 -24.35 5.44 0.82
N GLN A 176 -25.22 4.90 -0.02
CA GLN A 176 -26.07 3.76 0.31
C GLN A 176 -25.46 2.51 -0.30
N THR A 177 -25.51 1.38 0.41
CA THR A 177 -25.04 0.09 -0.11
C THR A 177 -26.23 -0.79 -0.45
N ARG A 178 -26.34 -1.20 -1.71
CA ARG A 178 -27.21 -2.31 -2.10
C ARG A 178 -26.48 -3.63 -1.97
N LYS A 179 -27.13 -4.61 -1.35
CA LYS A 179 -26.61 -5.97 -1.18
C LYS A 179 -27.24 -6.90 -2.21
N GLY A 180 -26.47 -7.91 -2.62
CA GLY A 180 -26.99 -9.01 -3.43
C GLY A 180 -28.01 -9.87 -2.68
N LYS A 181 -28.69 -10.78 -3.40
CA LYS A 181 -29.56 -11.79 -2.80
C LYS A 181 -28.76 -13.05 -2.46
N LEU A 182 -29.08 -13.70 -1.35
CA LEU A 182 -28.51 -15.00 -0.98
C LEU A 182 -28.98 -16.05 -2.00
N LEU A 183 -28.03 -16.77 -2.59
CA LEU A 183 -28.31 -17.97 -3.39
C LEU A 183 -28.51 -19.15 -2.44
N VAL A 184 -29.66 -19.81 -2.52
CA VAL A 184 -30.07 -20.88 -1.58
C VAL A 184 -30.09 -22.27 -2.22
N ASP A 185 -29.88 -22.34 -3.54
CA ASP A 185 -30.05 -23.51 -4.40
C ASP A 185 -28.74 -23.99 -5.05
N LEU A 186 -27.60 -23.73 -4.39
CA LEU A 186 -26.30 -24.21 -4.85
C LEU A 186 -26.17 -25.73 -4.66
N PRO A 187 -25.47 -26.44 -5.57
CA PRO A 187 -25.19 -27.86 -5.41
C PRO A 187 -24.48 -28.13 -4.06
N ILE A 188 -24.87 -29.22 -3.40
CA ILE A 188 -24.20 -29.68 -2.19
C ILE A 188 -22.74 -30.04 -2.47
N CYS A 189 -21.87 -29.87 -1.46
CA CYS A 189 -20.48 -30.27 -1.55
C CYS A 189 -20.36 -31.73 -2.00
N GLN A 190 -19.51 -31.98 -3.02
CA GLN A 190 -19.18 -33.33 -3.46
C GLN A 190 -18.16 -33.93 -2.50
N TRP A 191 -18.64 -34.78 -1.60
CA TRP A 191 -17.80 -35.49 -0.65
C TRP A 191 -16.97 -36.56 -1.36
N ASN A 192 -15.65 -36.55 -1.13
CA ASN A 192 -14.78 -37.64 -1.54
C ASN A 192 -14.91 -38.78 -0.53
N TYR A 193 -15.70 -39.80 -0.87
CA TYR A 193 -15.77 -41.05 -0.12
C TYR A 193 -14.63 -41.96 -0.55
N VAL A 194 -13.75 -42.32 0.39
CA VAL A 194 -12.75 -43.38 0.18
C VAL A 194 -13.48 -44.72 0.28
N LYS A 195 -13.24 -45.63 -0.67
CA LYS A 195 -13.82 -46.99 -0.65
C LYS A 195 -13.23 -47.85 0.45
#